data_AF-A0AAD5N891-F1
#
_entry.id   AF-A0AAD5N891-F1
#
_cell.length_a   1.000
_cell.length_b   1.000
_cell.length_c   1.000
_cell.angle_alpha   90.00
_cell.angle_beta   90.00
_cell.angle_gamma   90.00
#
_symmetry.space_group_name_H-M   'P 1'
#
loop_
_entity.id
_entity.type
_entity.pdbx_description
1 polymer ?
#
loop_
_entity_poly.entity_id
_entity_poly.type
_entity_poly.pdbx_seq_one_letter_code
_entity_poly.pdbx_strand_id
1 'polypeptide(L)'
;MGVPYWDSTLESELPEPLDSLIFTDIFFGEVNEKGFVVSGPYANWTTMEGRPWIFRGFGMNKDGELLNNARVDWIVNNPDINMVLGSSRPLTSRDERERDYPASDERCFPAWHNFDSDMPMLRPLRNRDALSNGYTDELYEFAPRPSCNRTHPECGSKYLFCHMPKNSDAQCMAKVRPGGKCSGFEGTSICYVGECVRGTCRKDISLEKVHKRVDAFWIM
;
A
#
# COMPACT_ATOMS: atom_id res chain seq x y z
N MET A 1 -15.36 10.63 3.77
CA MET A 1 -14.67 9.35 3.52
C MET A 1 -13.35 9.68 2.86
N GLY A 2 -12.22 9.22 3.41
CA GLY A 2 -10.91 9.41 2.81
C GLY A 2 -10.66 8.44 1.65
N VAL A 3 -9.69 8.76 0.79
CA VAL A 3 -9.19 7.82 -0.23
C VAL A 3 -8.34 6.76 0.49
N PRO A 4 -8.60 5.45 0.30
CA PRO A 4 -7.80 4.42 0.93
C PRO A 4 -6.38 4.41 0.35
N TYR A 5 -5.41 4.04 1.18
CA TYR A 5 -4.03 3.78 0.78
C TYR A 5 -3.67 2.31 1.07
N TRP A 6 -2.64 1.82 0.39
CA TRP A 6 -2.08 0.50 0.62
C TRP A 6 -0.66 0.63 1.15
N ASP A 7 -0.43 0.18 2.39
CA ASP A 7 0.89 0.07 2.99
C ASP A 7 1.53 -1.27 2.62
N SER A 8 2.26 -1.31 1.49
CA SER A 8 2.85 -2.55 0.97
C SER A 8 3.93 -3.18 1.86
N THR A 9 4.38 -2.44 2.88
CA THR A 9 5.37 -2.93 3.84
C THR A 9 4.83 -4.06 4.72
N LEU A 10 3.50 -4.14 4.90
CA LEU A 10 2.89 -5.24 5.65
C LEU A 10 3.00 -6.58 4.91
N GLU A 11 3.01 -6.54 3.58
CA GLU A 11 3.17 -7.69 2.71
C GLU A 11 4.64 -8.03 2.43
N SER A 12 5.53 -7.03 2.40
CA SER A 12 6.95 -7.25 2.12
C SER A 12 7.65 -8.13 3.16
N GLU A 13 7.12 -8.17 4.38
CA GLU A 13 7.66 -8.96 5.49
C GLU A 13 7.29 -10.45 5.39
N LEU A 14 6.39 -10.82 4.49
CA LEU A 14 6.00 -12.23 4.31
C LEU A 14 7.16 -13.06 3.75
N PRO A 15 7.21 -14.38 4.03
CA PRO A 15 8.18 -15.28 3.40
C PRO A 15 8.17 -15.20 1.87
N GLU A 16 6.98 -14.98 1.31
CA GLU A 16 6.73 -14.80 -0.11
C GLU A 16 5.68 -13.69 -0.27
N PRO A 17 6.07 -12.45 -0.59
CA PRO A 17 5.12 -11.33 -0.72
C PRO A 17 4.02 -11.58 -1.77
N LEU A 18 4.28 -12.39 -2.79
CA LEU A 18 3.31 -12.82 -3.81
C LEU A 18 2.13 -13.62 -3.24
N ASP A 19 2.32 -14.24 -2.07
CA ASP A 19 1.29 -15.02 -1.41
C ASP A 19 0.47 -14.21 -0.39
N SER A 20 0.64 -12.89 -0.36
CA SER A 20 -0.23 -12.02 0.42
C SER A 20 -1.69 -12.19 0.03
N LEU A 21 -2.55 -12.19 1.05
CA LEU A 21 -4.00 -12.19 0.88
C LEU A 21 -4.52 -11.00 0.06
N ILE A 22 -3.82 -9.87 0.01
CA ILE A 22 -4.27 -8.69 -0.75
C ILE A 22 -4.36 -8.97 -2.26
N PHE A 23 -3.61 -9.95 -2.78
CA PHE A 23 -3.63 -10.36 -4.18
C PHE A 23 -4.66 -11.45 -4.50
N THR A 24 -5.66 -11.62 -3.63
CA THR A 24 -6.77 -12.57 -3.81
C THR A 24 -8.06 -11.86 -4.24
N ASP A 25 -9.07 -12.65 -4.59
CA ASP A 25 -10.41 -12.21 -4.99
C ASP A 25 -11.14 -11.35 -3.95
N ILE A 26 -10.75 -11.41 -2.68
CA ILE A 26 -11.31 -10.55 -1.62
C ILE A 26 -10.88 -9.08 -1.81
N PHE A 27 -9.72 -8.83 -2.43
CA PHE A 27 -9.11 -7.51 -2.57
C PHE A 27 -8.75 -7.18 -4.03
N PHE A 28 -7.50 -7.36 -4.44
CA PHE A 28 -7.03 -6.94 -5.77
C PHE A 28 -7.28 -7.95 -6.88
N GLY A 29 -7.82 -9.12 -6.57
CA GLY A 29 -8.05 -10.18 -7.54
C GLY A 29 -6.82 -11.02 -7.83
N GLU A 30 -7.03 -12.24 -8.31
CA GLU A 30 -6.00 -13.16 -8.76
C GLU A 30 -5.65 -12.94 -10.23
N VAL A 31 -4.43 -13.33 -10.61
CA VAL A 31 -3.95 -13.27 -11.98
C VAL A 31 -3.94 -14.65 -12.63
N ASN A 32 -4.22 -14.69 -13.94
CA ASN A 32 -3.99 -15.88 -14.74
C ASN A 32 -2.50 -16.02 -15.15
N GLU A 33 -2.16 -17.08 -15.87
CA GLU A 33 -0.80 -17.35 -16.38
C GLU A 33 -0.22 -16.23 -17.24
N LYS A 34 -1.07 -15.38 -17.83
CA LYS A 34 -0.68 -14.23 -18.64
C LYS A 34 -0.53 -12.95 -17.82
N GLY A 35 -0.75 -12.98 -16.50
CA GLY A 35 -0.65 -11.82 -15.61
C GLY A 35 -1.89 -10.91 -15.61
N PHE A 36 -3.01 -11.31 -16.21
CA PHE A 36 -4.23 -10.52 -16.18
C PHE A 36 -5.08 -10.82 -14.95
N VAL A 37 -5.61 -9.78 -14.32
CA VAL A 37 -6.52 -9.88 -13.18
C VAL A 37 -7.88 -10.41 -13.64
N VAL A 38 -8.27 -11.58 -13.16
CA VAL A 38 -9.48 -12.30 -13.62
C VAL A 38 -10.52 -12.55 -12.52
N SER A 39 -10.20 -12.26 -11.26
CA SER A 39 -11.13 -12.42 -10.13
C SER A 39 -11.20 -11.17 -9.25
N GLY A 40 -12.14 -11.16 -8.31
CA GLY A 40 -12.35 -10.06 -7.37
C GLY A 40 -12.97 -8.79 -7.96
N PRO A 41 -13.06 -7.71 -7.17
CA PRO A 41 -13.70 -6.44 -7.54
C PRO A 41 -13.16 -5.78 -8.81
N TYR A 42 -11.90 -6.06 -9.15
CA TYR A 42 -11.21 -5.44 -10.29
C TYR A 42 -11.13 -6.35 -11.52
N ALA A 43 -11.80 -7.51 -11.50
CA ALA A 43 -11.97 -8.33 -12.69
C ALA A 43 -12.77 -7.60 -13.77
N ASN A 44 -12.45 -7.83 -15.04
CA ASN A 44 -13.12 -7.22 -16.20
C ASN A 44 -13.09 -5.68 -16.22
N TRP A 45 -12.16 -5.06 -15.49
CA TRP A 45 -11.96 -3.63 -15.57
C TRP A 45 -11.32 -3.25 -16.91
N THR A 46 -12.04 -2.47 -17.71
CA THR A 46 -11.53 -1.97 -18.99
C THR A 46 -10.62 -0.77 -18.74
N THR A 47 -9.37 -0.83 -19.23
CA THR A 47 -8.41 0.26 -19.04
C THR A 47 -8.75 1.46 -19.93
N MET A 48 -8.18 2.63 -19.62
CA MET A 48 -8.39 3.85 -20.41
C MET A 48 -7.90 3.70 -21.87
N GLU A 49 -6.96 2.79 -22.11
CA GLU A 49 -6.46 2.41 -23.44
C GLU A 49 -7.35 1.38 -24.16
N GLY A 50 -8.49 1.00 -23.58
CA GLY A 50 -9.45 0.06 -24.16
C GLY A 50 -9.07 -1.42 -24.01
N ARG A 51 -8.11 -1.77 -23.14
CA ARG A 51 -7.77 -3.18 -22.88
C ARG A 51 -8.83 -3.79 -21.98
N PRO A 52 -9.26 -5.04 -22.22
CA PRO A 52 -10.37 -5.63 -21.50
C PRO A 52 -10.07 -5.89 -20.01
N TRP A 53 -8.78 -6.09 -19.65
CA TRP A 53 -8.35 -6.51 -18.33
C TRP A 53 -7.14 -5.70 -17.83
N ILE A 54 -7.05 -5.55 -16.52
CA ILE A 54 -5.85 -5.03 -15.83
C ILE A 54 -4.74 -6.08 -15.92
N PHE A 55 -3.53 -5.64 -16.26
CA PHE A 55 -2.33 -6.46 -16.23
C PHE A 55 -1.54 -6.17 -14.94
N ARG A 56 -1.21 -7.22 -14.19
CA ARG A 56 -0.39 -7.14 -12.97
C ARG A 56 0.77 -8.13 -13.06
N GLY A 57 1.94 -7.62 -13.44
CA GLY A 57 3.18 -8.40 -13.54
C GLY A 57 3.99 -8.46 -12.25
N PHE A 58 3.32 -8.66 -11.10
CA PHE A 58 3.99 -8.68 -9.80
C PHE A 58 4.95 -9.89 -9.70
N GLY A 59 6.21 -9.65 -9.31
CA GLY A 59 7.26 -10.67 -9.27
C GLY A 59 7.84 -11.09 -10.63
N MET A 60 7.37 -10.53 -11.76
CA MET A 60 7.93 -10.82 -13.08
C MET A 60 9.27 -10.12 -13.33
N ASN A 61 9.48 -8.96 -12.71
CA ASN A 61 10.75 -8.26 -12.71
C ASN A 61 11.38 -8.34 -11.31
N LYS A 62 12.66 -8.70 -11.25
CA LYS A 62 13.48 -8.67 -10.03
C LYS A 62 13.56 -7.28 -9.39
N ASP A 63 13.37 -6.22 -10.17
CA ASP A 63 13.38 -4.84 -9.68
C ASP A 63 12.01 -4.40 -9.12
N GLY A 64 10.95 -5.20 -9.33
CA GLY A 64 9.57 -4.92 -8.93
C GLY A 64 9.22 -5.46 -7.55
N GLU A 65 9.96 -5.06 -6.52
CA GLU A 65 9.68 -5.40 -5.12
C GLU A 65 8.64 -4.48 -4.48
N LEU A 66 7.98 -4.95 -3.42
CA LEU A 66 7.15 -4.08 -2.57
C LEU A 66 8.06 -3.14 -1.76
N LEU A 67 7.52 -1.97 -1.38
CA LEU A 67 8.19 -1.14 -0.38
C LEU A 67 8.33 -1.96 0.91
N ASN A 68 9.54 -2.02 1.45
CA ASN A 68 9.86 -2.68 2.70
C ASN A 68 10.31 -1.67 3.76
N ASN A 69 10.30 -2.06 5.03
CA ASN A 69 10.63 -1.16 6.14
C ASN A 69 12.06 -0.59 6.01
N ALA A 70 13.03 -1.40 5.60
CA ALA A 70 14.41 -0.93 5.40
C ALA A 70 14.53 0.17 4.34
N ARG A 71 13.73 0.08 3.26
CA ARG A 71 13.69 1.08 2.19
C ARG A 71 12.97 2.35 2.64
N VAL A 72 11.90 2.22 3.42
CA VAL A 72 11.23 3.36 4.06
C VAL A 72 12.18 4.06 5.03
N ASP A 73 12.86 3.32 5.90
CA ASP A 73 13.83 3.87 6.84
C ASP A 73 14.98 4.55 6.12
N TRP A 74 15.47 3.96 5.04
CA TRP A 74 16.49 4.59 4.21
C TRP A 74 15.97 5.90 3.61
N ILE A 75 14.77 5.94 3.04
CA ILE A 75 14.17 7.16 2.47
C ILE A 75 14.01 8.24 3.54
N VAL A 76 13.48 7.89 4.72
CA VAL A 76 13.19 8.83 5.81
C VAL A 76 14.46 9.38 6.45
N ASN A 77 15.49 8.55 6.62
CA ASN A 77 16.73 8.94 7.26
C ASN A 77 17.80 9.45 6.28
N ASN A 78 17.54 9.46 4.96
CA ASN A 78 18.52 9.91 3.99
C ASN A 78 18.71 11.43 4.07
N PRO A 79 19.93 11.94 4.36
CA PRO A 79 20.19 13.37 4.37
C PRO A 79 20.24 13.98 2.96
N ASP A 80 20.50 13.18 1.92
CA ASP A 80 20.49 13.63 0.53
C ASP A 80 19.11 13.41 -0.08
N ILE A 81 18.31 14.43 0.10
CA ILE A 81 16.97 14.54 -0.47
C ILE A 81 16.94 14.47 -2.00
N ASN A 82 18.06 14.70 -2.73
CA ASN A 82 18.11 14.49 -4.18
C ASN A 82 18.00 12.99 -4.56
N MET A 83 18.40 12.08 -3.67
CA MET A 83 18.16 10.63 -3.84
C MET A 83 16.70 10.24 -3.59
N VAL A 84 15.96 11.06 -2.83
CA VAL A 84 14.53 10.85 -2.52
C VAL A 84 13.62 11.55 -3.56
N LEU A 85 14.09 12.65 -4.16
CA LEU A 85 13.29 13.60 -4.94
C LEU A 85 13.68 13.67 -6.44
N GLY A 86 13.74 12.53 -7.12
CA GLY A 86 13.85 12.47 -8.59
C GLY A 86 12.70 13.15 -9.38
N SER A 87 11.88 14.02 -8.78
CA SER A 87 10.88 14.83 -9.48
C SER A 87 10.44 16.17 -8.82
N SER A 88 10.99 16.63 -7.69
CA SER A 88 10.68 18.00 -7.19
C SER A 88 11.60 18.41 -6.04
N ARG A 89 12.34 19.53 -6.16
CA ARG A 89 13.32 20.05 -5.18
C ARG A 89 12.91 19.93 -3.69
N PRO A 90 13.88 19.74 -2.78
CA PRO A 90 13.63 19.83 -1.34
C PRO A 90 13.19 21.22 -0.94
N LEU A 91 12.06 21.28 -0.26
CA LEU A 91 11.65 22.46 0.47
C LEU A 91 12.20 22.23 1.88
N THR A 92 13.39 22.77 2.14
CA THR A 92 14.17 22.53 3.37
C THR A 92 13.45 22.99 4.63
N SER A 93 12.45 23.87 4.48
CA SER A 93 11.52 24.24 5.53
C SER A 93 10.08 24.34 5.02
N ARG A 94 9.14 24.14 5.94
CA ARG A 94 7.69 24.34 5.73
C ARG A 94 7.36 25.71 5.12
N ASP A 95 8.18 26.69 5.46
CA ASP A 95 8.06 28.08 5.03
C ASP A 95 8.57 28.30 3.61
N GLU A 96 9.66 27.64 3.23
CA GLU A 96 10.19 27.65 1.86
C GLU A 96 9.25 26.94 0.88
N ARG A 97 8.49 25.94 1.34
CA ARG A 97 7.53 25.18 0.51
C ARG A 97 6.53 26.06 -0.24
N GLU A 98 6.04 27.09 0.41
CA GLU A 98 5.03 27.98 -0.18
C GLU A 98 5.64 29.12 -1.01
N ARG A 99 6.97 29.27 -1.00
CA ARG A 99 7.66 30.45 -1.54
C ARG A 99 8.72 30.14 -2.61
N ASP A 100 9.28 28.93 -2.63
CA ASP A 100 10.36 28.54 -3.55
C ASP A 100 9.83 28.05 -4.90
N TYR A 101 9.30 28.99 -5.69
CA TYR A 101 8.94 28.75 -7.09
C TYR A 101 10.09 29.18 -8.02
N PRO A 102 10.39 28.39 -9.07
CA PRO A 102 11.26 28.85 -10.14
C PRO A 102 10.71 30.15 -10.75
N ALA A 103 11.61 31.05 -11.13
CA ALA A 103 11.23 32.22 -11.90
C ALA A 103 10.54 31.78 -13.20
N SER A 104 9.45 32.46 -13.55
CA SER A 104 8.71 32.18 -14.78
C SER A 104 9.58 32.48 -16.00
N ASP A 105 9.79 31.47 -16.85
CA ASP A 105 10.57 31.58 -18.07
C ASP A 105 9.85 30.86 -19.22
N GLU A 106 9.29 31.65 -20.13
CA GLU A 106 8.54 31.15 -21.28
C GLU A 106 9.41 30.38 -22.29
N ARG A 107 10.75 30.46 -22.16
CA ARG A 107 11.68 29.63 -22.95
C ARG A 107 11.73 28.19 -22.47
N CYS A 108 11.39 27.95 -21.19
CA CYS A 108 11.41 26.61 -20.59
C CYS A 108 10.03 25.95 -20.64
N PHE A 109 8.97 26.69 -20.28
CA PHE A 109 7.60 26.18 -20.22
C PHE A 109 6.58 27.23 -20.67
N PRO A 110 5.42 26.83 -21.23
CA PRO A 110 4.36 27.77 -21.57
C PRO A 110 3.84 28.56 -20.37
N ALA A 111 3.36 29.79 -20.61
CA ALA A 111 2.92 30.72 -19.57
C ALA A 111 1.88 30.16 -18.59
N TRP A 112 1.03 29.21 -18.99
CA TRP A 112 0.05 28.58 -18.09
C TRP A 112 0.67 27.67 -17.01
N HIS A 113 1.96 27.34 -17.10
CA HIS A 113 2.71 26.65 -16.03
C HIS A 113 3.38 27.62 -15.05
N ASN A 114 3.33 28.94 -15.30
CA ASN A 114 3.88 29.93 -14.38
C ASN A 114 3.15 29.88 -13.03
N PHE A 115 3.87 30.15 -11.94
CA PHE A 115 3.33 30.05 -10.58
C PHE A 115 2.11 30.96 -10.35
N ASP A 116 2.08 32.14 -10.96
CA ASP A 116 0.96 33.09 -10.84
C ASP A 116 -0.21 32.83 -11.82
N SER A 117 -0.11 31.82 -12.68
CA SER A 117 -1.18 31.47 -13.62
C SER A 117 -2.33 30.76 -12.92
N ASP A 118 -3.56 31.05 -13.36
CA ASP A 118 -4.77 30.44 -12.84
C ASP A 118 -4.83 28.95 -13.20
N MET A 119 -5.30 28.12 -12.26
CA MET A 119 -5.66 26.74 -12.54
C MET A 119 -7.06 26.70 -13.19
N PRO A 120 -7.20 26.35 -14.48
CA PRO A 120 -8.44 26.58 -15.23
C PRO A 120 -9.70 25.96 -14.63
N MET A 121 -9.58 24.80 -13.97
CA MET A 121 -10.68 24.06 -13.36
C MET A 121 -10.84 24.31 -11.85
N LEU A 122 -9.97 25.14 -11.25
CA LEU A 122 -9.88 25.36 -9.79
C LEU A 122 -9.86 26.85 -9.41
N ARG A 123 -10.35 27.74 -10.29
CA ARG A 123 -10.41 29.17 -9.99
C ARG A 123 -11.17 29.44 -8.67
N PRO A 124 -10.69 30.36 -7.81
CA PRO A 124 -9.66 31.37 -8.06
C PRO A 124 -8.22 30.93 -7.74
N LEU A 125 -7.94 29.64 -7.57
CA LEU A 125 -6.61 29.16 -7.21
C LEU A 125 -5.62 29.29 -8.38
N ARG A 126 -4.37 29.61 -8.04
CA ARG A 126 -3.22 29.69 -8.95
C ARG A 126 -2.30 28.48 -8.76
N ASN A 127 -1.41 28.25 -9.73
CA ASN A 127 -0.43 27.16 -9.64
C ASN A 127 0.41 27.24 -8.36
N ARG A 128 0.72 28.45 -7.87
CA ARG A 128 1.47 28.65 -6.64
C ARG A 128 0.74 28.20 -5.36
N ASP A 129 -0.58 28.10 -5.44
CA ASP A 129 -1.37 27.67 -4.29
C ASP A 129 -1.31 26.14 -4.16
N ALA A 130 -0.82 25.41 -5.18
CA ALA A 130 -0.70 23.95 -5.19
C ALA A 130 0.31 23.40 -4.17
N LEU A 131 1.29 24.19 -3.75
CA LEU A 131 2.24 23.82 -2.67
C LEU A 131 1.83 24.37 -1.31
N SER A 132 0.59 24.89 -1.15
CA SER A 132 0.17 25.38 0.15
C SER A 132 0.22 24.27 1.21
N ASN A 133 0.77 24.66 2.35
CA ASN A 133 0.77 23.90 3.58
C ASN A 133 -0.64 23.50 4.04
N GLY A 134 -1.67 24.30 3.69
CA GLY A 134 -3.06 24.01 4.06
C GLY A 134 -3.55 22.65 3.54
N TYR A 135 -3.02 22.13 2.42
CA TYR A 135 -3.36 20.78 1.98
C TYR A 135 -2.86 19.70 2.94
N THR A 136 -1.66 19.85 3.49
CA THR A 136 -1.11 18.84 4.42
C THR A 136 -1.65 18.99 5.83
N ASP A 137 -2.06 20.19 6.21
CA ASP A 137 -2.52 20.47 7.57
C ASP A 137 -4.02 20.19 7.75
N GLU A 138 -4.83 20.43 6.71
CA GLU A 138 -6.29 20.47 6.84
C GLU A 138 -7.03 19.49 5.91
N LEU A 139 -6.43 19.05 4.80
CA LEU A 139 -7.18 18.27 3.78
C LEU A 139 -7.19 16.77 4.07
N TYR A 140 -6.12 16.23 4.62
CA TYR A 140 -6.00 14.80 4.87
C TYR A 140 -5.23 14.52 6.16
N GLU A 141 -5.64 13.43 6.82
CA GLU A 141 -4.90 12.78 7.88
C GLU A 141 -4.80 11.30 7.54
N PHE A 142 -3.71 10.66 7.95
CA PHE A 142 -3.54 9.23 7.78
C PHE A 142 -4.02 8.48 9.01
N ALA A 143 -4.64 7.32 8.80
CA ALA A 143 -4.88 6.39 9.88
C ALA A 143 -3.53 5.90 10.47
N PRO A 144 -3.45 5.65 11.78
CA PRO A 144 -2.23 5.12 12.37
C PRO A 144 -1.91 3.74 11.78
N ARG A 145 -0.62 3.47 11.58
CA ARG A 145 -0.15 2.17 11.11
C ARG A 145 -0.55 1.08 12.13
N PRO A 146 -1.10 -0.07 11.69
CA PRO A 146 -1.41 -1.17 12.60
C PRO A 146 -0.19 -1.60 13.41
N SER A 147 -0.35 -1.70 14.73
CA SER A 147 0.70 -2.12 15.65
C SER A 147 0.17 -3.15 16.62
N CYS A 148 1.06 -3.98 17.14
CA CYS A 148 0.73 -5.00 18.12
C CYS A 148 1.88 -5.18 19.10
N ASN A 149 1.62 -5.86 20.22
CA ASN A 149 2.65 -6.19 21.19
C ASN A 149 2.30 -7.50 21.93
N ARG A 150 3.13 -7.91 22.89
CA ARG A 150 2.92 -9.16 23.63
C ARG A 150 1.67 -9.15 24.53
N THR A 151 1.21 -7.99 24.98
CA THR A 151 0.00 -7.87 25.81
C THR A 151 -1.27 -7.70 24.96
N HIS A 152 -1.14 -7.15 23.75
CA HIS A 152 -2.20 -6.95 22.76
C HIS A 152 -1.74 -7.50 21.40
N PRO A 153 -1.88 -8.83 21.17
CA PRO A 153 -1.38 -9.51 19.97
C PRO A 153 -2.31 -9.34 18.75
N GLU A 154 -3.19 -8.35 18.77
CA GLU A 154 -4.19 -8.11 17.72
C GLU A 154 -3.82 -6.87 16.91
N CYS A 155 -3.88 -6.99 15.58
CA CYS A 155 -3.57 -5.90 14.64
C CYS A 155 -4.81 -5.11 14.20
N GLY A 156 -5.97 -5.33 14.84
CA GLY A 156 -7.23 -4.66 14.52
C GLY A 156 -7.88 -5.08 13.19
N SER A 157 -7.36 -6.10 12.52
CA SER A 157 -7.90 -6.61 11.26
C SER A 157 -7.79 -8.13 11.17
N LYS A 158 -8.86 -8.80 10.70
CA LYS A 158 -8.88 -10.25 10.48
C LYS A 158 -7.91 -10.72 9.38
N TYR A 159 -7.45 -9.79 8.56
CA TYR A 159 -6.54 -9.98 7.43
C TYR A 159 -5.07 -9.74 7.78
N LEU A 160 -4.78 -9.27 9.00
CA LEU A 160 -3.45 -9.06 9.54
C LEU A 160 -3.20 -10.04 10.69
N PHE A 161 -1.94 -10.31 10.99
CA PHE A 161 -1.54 -11.05 12.20
C PHE A 161 -0.34 -10.39 12.85
N CYS A 162 -0.19 -10.58 14.16
CA CYS A 162 0.94 -10.06 14.92
C CYS A 162 2.11 -11.04 14.87
N HIS A 163 3.20 -10.64 14.23
CA HIS A 163 4.46 -11.36 14.27
C HIS A 163 5.28 -10.94 15.49
N MET A 164 5.64 -11.91 16.34
CA MET A 164 6.37 -11.69 17.59
C MET A 164 7.68 -12.48 17.59
N PRO A 165 8.72 -12.01 16.90
CA PRO A 165 10.03 -12.63 16.92
C PRO A 165 10.64 -12.59 18.34
N LYS A 166 11.55 -13.54 18.63
CA LYS A 166 12.21 -13.59 19.95
C LYS A 166 13.16 -12.41 20.20
N ASN A 167 13.82 -11.94 19.14
CA ASN A 167 14.92 -10.96 19.19
C ASN A 167 14.59 -9.63 18.51
N SER A 168 13.31 -9.35 18.25
CA SER A 168 12.88 -8.08 17.66
C SER A 168 11.51 -7.68 18.19
N ASP A 169 11.11 -6.45 17.93
CA ASP A 169 9.81 -5.93 18.33
C ASP A 169 8.68 -6.63 17.58
N ALA A 170 7.49 -6.61 18.20
CA ALA A 170 6.30 -7.15 17.58
C ALA A 170 5.84 -6.22 16.46
N GLN A 171 5.51 -6.80 15.31
CA GLN A 171 5.02 -6.05 14.16
C GLN A 171 3.80 -6.73 13.53
N CYS A 172 2.90 -5.92 13.00
CA CYS A 172 1.78 -6.41 12.23
C CYS A 172 2.23 -6.76 10.81
N MET A 173 1.76 -7.89 10.30
CA MET A 173 2.03 -8.38 8.96
C MET A 173 0.73 -8.83 8.29
N ALA A 174 0.71 -8.80 6.96
CA ALA A 174 -0.41 -9.33 6.20
C ALA A 174 -0.52 -10.85 6.37
N LYS A 175 -1.74 -11.39 6.30
CA LYS A 175 -1.92 -12.85 6.25
C LYS A 175 -1.63 -13.42 4.87
N VAL A 176 -1.21 -14.67 4.87
CA VAL A 176 -0.94 -15.46 3.66
C VAL A 176 -2.21 -16.12 3.17
N ARG A 177 -2.43 -16.09 1.85
CA ARG A 177 -3.56 -16.75 1.20
C ARG A 177 -3.52 -18.27 1.37
N PRO A 178 -4.68 -18.96 1.31
CA PRO A 178 -4.71 -20.42 1.25
C PRO A 178 -3.87 -20.97 0.08
N GLY A 179 -3.02 -21.97 0.36
CA GLY A 179 -2.09 -22.54 -0.62
C GLY A 179 -0.76 -21.78 -0.75
N GLY A 180 -0.62 -20.59 -0.15
CA GLY A 180 0.61 -19.81 -0.13
C GLY A 180 1.69 -20.37 0.80
N LYS A 181 2.93 -19.92 0.62
CA LYS A 181 4.09 -20.33 1.42
C LYS A 181 4.10 -19.62 2.78
N CYS A 182 4.36 -20.38 3.84
CA CYS A 182 4.44 -19.90 5.22
C CYS A 182 5.62 -20.52 6.00
N SER A 183 6.64 -21.03 5.31
CA SER A 183 7.82 -21.66 5.92
C SER A 183 8.45 -20.79 7.02
N GLY A 184 8.66 -21.36 8.22
CA GLY A 184 9.21 -20.64 9.37
C GLY A 184 8.16 -20.00 10.28
N PHE A 185 6.89 -20.11 9.92
CA PHE A 185 5.74 -19.59 10.68
C PHE A 185 4.79 -20.71 11.14
N GLU A 186 5.27 -21.95 11.21
CA GLU A 186 4.52 -23.09 11.76
C GLU A 186 4.05 -22.82 13.20
N GLY A 187 2.77 -23.08 13.46
CA GLY A 187 2.15 -22.81 14.76
C GLY A 187 1.74 -21.35 15.00
N THR A 188 1.88 -20.47 14.00
CA THR A 188 1.37 -19.09 14.06
C THR A 188 0.09 -18.91 13.25
N SER A 189 -0.60 -17.79 13.45
CA SER A 189 -1.84 -17.41 12.75
C SER A 189 -1.62 -16.68 11.42
N ILE A 190 -0.46 -16.88 10.79
CA ILE A 190 -0.09 -16.25 9.50
C ILE A 190 -1.08 -16.58 8.37
N CYS A 191 -1.69 -17.75 8.39
CA CYS A 191 -2.57 -18.21 7.32
C CYS A 191 -3.99 -17.65 7.48
N TYR A 192 -4.55 -17.14 6.39
CA TYR A 192 -5.95 -16.72 6.38
C TYR A 192 -6.88 -17.94 6.41
N VAL A 193 -7.69 -18.06 7.47
CA VAL A 193 -8.68 -19.14 7.68
C VAL A 193 -8.03 -20.54 7.52
N GLY A 194 -6.90 -20.74 8.19
CA GLY A 194 -6.15 -21.99 8.11
C GLY A 194 -4.92 -21.98 8.98
N GLU A 195 -4.12 -23.04 8.85
CA GLU A 195 -2.89 -23.23 9.60
C GLU A 195 -1.71 -23.45 8.67
N CYS A 196 -0.53 -23.04 9.14
CA CYS A 196 0.72 -23.30 8.43
C CYS A 196 1.17 -24.75 8.68
N VAL A 197 1.04 -25.61 7.68
CA VAL A 197 1.39 -27.03 7.78
C VAL A 197 2.44 -27.37 6.73
N ARG A 198 3.65 -27.73 7.18
CA ARG A 198 4.80 -28.05 6.33
C ARG A 198 5.16 -26.90 5.37
N GLY A 199 5.20 -25.67 5.88
CA GLY A 199 5.52 -24.47 5.10
C GLY A 199 4.46 -24.02 4.09
N THR A 200 3.23 -24.55 4.15
CA THR A 200 2.13 -24.12 3.26
C THR A 200 0.84 -23.89 4.05
N CYS A 201 0.13 -22.82 3.72
CA CYS A 201 -1.16 -22.51 4.34
C CYS A 201 -2.24 -23.47 3.86
N ARG A 202 -2.76 -24.30 4.78
CA ARG A 202 -3.87 -25.22 4.50
C ARG A 202 -5.15 -24.69 5.12
N LYS A 203 -6.24 -24.69 4.34
CA LYS A 203 -7.57 -24.30 4.85
C LYS A 203 -7.99 -25.24 5.97
N ASP A 204 -8.53 -24.66 7.04
CA ASP A 204 -9.18 -25.40 8.10
C ASP A 204 -10.71 -25.26 7.95
N ILE A 205 -11.36 -26.39 7.69
CA ILE A 205 -12.82 -26.48 7.47
C ILE A 205 -13.60 -26.01 8.72
N SER A 206 -13.02 -26.13 9.91
CA SER A 206 -13.62 -25.65 11.16
C SER A 206 -13.62 -24.11 11.23
N LEU A 207 -12.48 -23.48 10.94
CA LEU A 207 -12.33 -22.03 10.89
C LEU A 207 -13.14 -21.40 9.75
N GLU A 208 -13.28 -22.09 8.62
CA GLU A 208 -14.07 -21.61 7.48
C GLU A 208 -15.56 -21.50 7.80
N LYS A 209 -16.09 -22.45 8.59
CA LYS A 209 -17.49 -22.41 9.06
C LYS A 209 -17.74 -21.27 10.04
N VAL A 210 -16.77 -20.97 10.90
CA VAL A 210 -16.85 -19.84 11.85
C VAL A 210 -16.79 -18.51 11.08
N HIS A 211 -15.86 -18.37 10.13
CA HIS A 211 -15.71 -17.15 9.34
C HIS A 211 -16.98 -16.81 8.54
N LYS A 212 -17.57 -17.81 7.87
CA LYS A 212 -18.84 -17.63 7.14
C LYS A 212 -20.00 -17.22 8.04
N ARG A 213 -20.03 -17.66 9.30
CA ARG A 213 -21.05 -17.24 10.29
C ARG A 213 -20.85 -15.80 10.76
N VAL A 214 -19.61 -15.38 10.97
CA VAL A 214 -19.30 -14.01 11.44
C VAL A 214 -19.53 -13.00 10.33
N ASP A 215 -19.11 -13.28 9.10
CA ASP A 215 -19.31 -12.38 7.96
C ASP A 215 -20.78 -12.20 7.59
N ALA A 216 -21.60 -13.26 7.72
CA ALA A 216 -23.05 -13.15 7.55
C ALA A 216 -23.74 -12.24 8.59
N PHE A 217 -23.08 -11.98 9.73
CA PHE A 217 -23.61 -11.13 10.80
C PHE A 217 -23.37 -9.63 10.56
N TRP A 218 -22.46 -9.27 9.65
CA TRP A 218 -22.14 -7.89 9.27
C TRP A 218 -22.81 -7.45 7.94
N ILE A 219 -23.62 -8.33 7.32
CA ILE A 219 -24.38 -8.07 6.09
C ILE A 219 -25.89 -7.88 6.41
N MET A 220 -26.24 -7.61 7.67
CA MET A 220 -27.60 -7.19 8.09
C MET A 220 -27.58 -5.78 8.68
#